data_AF-A0A973NMV4-F1
#
_entry.id   AF-A0A973NMV4-F1
#
_cell.length_a   1.000
_cell.length_b   1.000
_cell.length_c   1.000
_cell.angle_alpha   90.00
_cell.angle_beta   90.00
_cell.angle_gamma   90.00
#
_symmetry.space_group_name_H-M   'P 1'
#
loop_
_entity.id
_entity.type
_entity.pdbx_description
1 polymer ?
#
loop_
_entity_poly.entity_id
_entity_poly.type
_entity_poly.pdbx_seq_one_letter_code
_entity_poly.pdbx_strand_id
1 'polypeptide(L)'
;MDRRTHLKLLSAAASAALARPLEAQGSRASSSLDPYAGMHWGRGFEGQRKADLGNGTFRNPLFAGDHPDPSILRDGDDYYVTFSSFDAYPGLLIWHSRDLVNWRPVTAALKRPIGSVWAPDLTKHAGRYYCYIPARFPNRRSIYVIHAERIEGPWSEPVDLHLPNHIDPNHAIDEQGRRWLFLSGGDRVRLSDDGLSTAGEPEHVYNPWRYPEDCVVEGFAPEGPKVVRRGGWFYLVTAVGGTAGPPTGHMVIVARSRSLAGPWQNDPKNPIVRTRSAMEKWWS
;
A
#
# COMPACT_ATOMS: atom_id res chain seq x y z
N MET A 1 -39.30 -45.89 -47.67
CA MET A 1 -38.95 -45.56 -46.28
C MET A 1 -37.49 -45.99 -46.11
N ASP A 2 -36.49 -45.15 -45.85
CA ASP A 2 -36.46 -43.80 -45.29
C ASP A 2 -35.16 -43.08 -45.75
N ARG A 3 -35.19 -41.75 -45.58
CA ARG A 3 -34.39 -40.62 -46.09
C ARG A 3 -32.89 -40.82 -46.37
N ARG A 4 -32.57 -40.93 -47.68
CA ARG A 4 -31.36 -40.37 -48.32
C ARG A 4 -31.69 -38.98 -48.87
N THR A 5 -30.91 -37.96 -48.52
CA THR A 5 -30.74 -36.72 -49.32
C THR A 5 -29.34 -36.17 -49.01
N HIS A 6 -28.35 -36.43 -49.86
CA HIS A 6 -27.68 -35.46 -50.77
C HIS A 6 -27.18 -34.20 -50.02
N LEU A 7 -25.91 -33.83 -50.01
CA LEU A 7 -25.02 -33.58 -51.15
C LEU A 7 -23.53 -33.68 -50.75
N LYS A 8 -22.74 -34.33 -51.61
CA LYS A 8 -21.32 -34.02 -51.84
C LYS A 8 -21.23 -33.35 -53.22
N LEU A 9 -20.49 -32.25 -53.33
CA LEU A 9 -19.75 -31.74 -54.51
C LEU A 9 -18.92 -30.55 -54.00
N LEU A 10 -17.59 -30.70 -53.81
CA LEU A 10 -16.53 -30.42 -54.79
C LEU A 10 -16.48 -28.94 -55.22
N SER A 11 -15.48 -28.21 -54.73
CA SER A 11 -14.40 -27.68 -55.58
C SER A 11 -13.45 -26.80 -54.76
N ALA A 12 -12.16 -27.01 -54.99
CA ALA A 12 -11.04 -26.33 -54.38
C ALA A 12 -10.97 -24.85 -54.75
N ALA A 13 -10.53 -24.01 -53.80
CA ALA A 13 -9.77 -22.82 -54.11
C ALA A 13 -8.80 -22.57 -52.95
N ALA A 14 -7.52 -22.84 -53.21
CA ALA A 14 -6.42 -22.50 -52.34
C ALA A 14 -6.36 -20.98 -52.12
N SER A 15 -6.16 -20.56 -50.89
CA SER A 15 -5.47 -19.31 -50.57
C SER A 15 -4.82 -19.48 -49.22
N ALA A 16 -3.49 -19.67 -49.26
CA ALA A 16 -2.63 -19.58 -48.10
C ALA A 16 -2.66 -18.14 -47.60
N ALA A 17 -3.55 -17.85 -46.65
CA ALA A 17 -3.45 -16.66 -45.84
C ALA A 17 -2.36 -16.91 -44.79
N LEU A 18 -1.18 -16.35 -45.03
CA LEU A 18 -0.13 -16.20 -44.02
C LEU A 18 -0.77 -15.63 -42.75
N ALA A 19 -0.82 -16.42 -41.69
CA ALA A 19 -1.18 -15.95 -40.36
C ALA A 19 -0.15 -14.89 -39.96
N ARG A 20 -0.53 -13.62 -40.05
CA ARG A 20 0.22 -12.54 -39.39
C ARG A 20 0.15 -12.81 -37.89
N PRO A 21 1.26 -12.66 -37.15
CA PRO A 21 1.17 -12.68 -35.69
C PRO A 21 0.19 -11.57 -35.29
N LEU A 22 -0.75 -11.88 -34.40
CA LEU A 22 -1.43 -10.83 -33.64
C LEU A 22 -0.32 -10.09 -32.88
N GLU A 23 0.10 -8.93 -33.39
CA GLU A 23 0.73 -7.94 -32.54
C GLU A 23 -0.28 -7.64 -31.43
N ALA A 24 0.09 -7.96 -30.20
CA ALA A 24 -0.65 -7.52 -29.04
C ALA A 24 -0.77 -6.00 -29.13
N GLN A 25 -1.96 -5.51 -29.49
CA GLN A 25 -2.35 -4.13 -29.32
C GLN A 25 -2.47 -3.86 -27.82
N GLY A 26 -1.33 -3.76 -27.15
CA GLY A 26 -1.23 -2.97 -25.94
C GLY A 26 -1.62 -1.56 -26.35
N SER A 27 -2.83 -1.15 -26.00
CA SER A 27 -3.36 0.18 -26.23
C SER A 27 -2.31 1.22 -25.80
N ARG A 28 -1.62 1.83 -26.76
CA ARG A 28 -0.99 3.13 -26.56
C ARG A 28 -2.08 4.18 -26.65
N ALA A 29 -2.99 4.18 -25.68
CA ALA A 29 -3.78 5.37 -25.40
C ALA A 29 -2.88 6.40 -24.70
N SER A 30 -1.93 6.98 -25.43
CA SER A 30 -1.44 8.31 -25.08
C SER A 30 -2.29 9.28 -25.87
N SER A 31 -3.24 9.93 -25.19
CA SER A 31 -3.86 11.14 -25.72
C SER A 31 -2.74 12.07 -26.20
N SER A 32 -2.89 12.71 -27.37
CA SER A 32 -1.97 13.75 -27.84
C SER A 32 -1.93 14.98 -26.91
N LEU A 33 -2.77 15.00 -25.88
CA LEU A 33 -2.82 15.98 -24.81
C LEU A 33 -2.16 15.49 -23.50
N ASP A 34 -1.55 14.30 -23.46
CA ASP A 34 -0.81 13.85 -22.27
C ASP A 34 0.47 14.70 -22.13
N PRO A 35 0.53 15.65 -21.16
CA PRO A 35 1.71 16.49 -20.98
C PRO A 35 2.95 15.67 -20.58
N TYR A 36 2.78 14.38 -20.28
CA TYR A 36 3.83 13.44 -19.91
C TYR A 36 4.22 12.47 -21.02
N ALA A 37 3.72 12.62 -22.25
CA ALA A 37 4.07 11.75 -23.38
C ALA A 37 5.59 11.73 -23.69
N GLY A 38 6.32 12.80 -23.35
CA GLY A 38 7.78 12.89 -23.46
C GLY A 38 8.55 12.27 -22.28
N MET A 39 7.89 11.59 -21.34
CA MET A 39 8.58 11.00 -20.20
C MET A 39 9.40 9.76 -20.59
N HIS A 40 10.71 9.90 -20.51
CA HIS A 40 11.65 8.78 -20.56
C HIS A 40 11.89 8.17 -19.18
N TRP A 41 12.13 6.86 -19.19
CA TRP A 41 12.42 6.05 -18.01
C TRP A 41 13.70 5.27 -18.23
N GLY A 42 14.44 4.99 -17.16
CA GLY A 42 15.46 3.96 -17.20
C GLY A 42 14.85 2.61 -17.58
N ARG A 43 15.63 1.73 -18.21
CA ARG A 43 15.21 0.35 -18.49
C ARG A 43 16.17 -0.64 -17.85
N GLY A 44 15.60 -1.66 -17.23
CA GLY A 44 16.36 -2.82 -16.77
C GLY A 44 16.71 -3.75 -17.93
N PHE A 45 17.40 -4.85 -17.60
CA PHE A 45 17.87 -5.84 -18.56
C PHE A 45 16.72 -6.49 -19.35
N GLU A 46 15.56 -6.68 -18.73
CA GLU A 46 14.35 -7.23 -19.33
C GLU A 46 13.42 -6.13 -19.89
N GLY A 47 13.93 -4.91 -20.08
CA GLY A 47 13.16 -3.77 -20.57
C GLY A 47 12.17 -3.17 -19.56
N GLN A 48 12.11 -3.70 -18.33
CA GLN A 48 11.26 -3.20 -17.26
C GLN A 48 11.62 -1.77 -16.87
N ARG A 49 10.62 -0.97 -16.52
CA ARG A 49 10.81 0.42 -16.11
C ARG A 49 11.69 0.50 -14.86
N LYS A 50 12.68 1.38 -14.87
CA LYS A 50 13.48 1.77 -13.69
C LYS A 50 13.31 3.25 -13.40
N ALA A 51 13.12 3.57 -12.13
CA ALA A 51 12.99 4.93 -11.63
C ALA A 51 14.32 5.68 -11.63
N ASP A 52 15.43 4.97 -11.39
CA ASP A 52 16.79 5.50 -11.52
C ASP A 52 17.10 5.85 -12.99
N LEU A 53 17.54 7.09 -13.23
CA LEU A 53 17.90 7.60 -14.55
C LEU A 53 19.41 7.49 -14.85
N GLY A 54 20.21 6.96 -13.91
CA GLY A 54 21.64 6.70 -14.10
C GLY A 54 22.53 7.96 -14.11
N ASN A 55 21.96 9.12 -13.76
CA ASN A 55 22.61 10.43 -13.81
C ASN A 55 22.54 11.17 -12.46
N GLY A 56 22.32 10.45 -11.37
CA GLY A 56 22.12 11.02 -10.03
C GLY A 56 20.73 11.58 -9.77
N THR A 57 19.77 11.37 -10.69
CA THR A 57 18.36 11.74 -10.50
C THR A 57 17.46 10.52 -10.66
N PHE A 58 16.25 10.60 -10.11
CA PHE A 58 15.23 9.56 -10.21
C PHE A 58 13.90 10.15 -10.69
N ARG A 59 13.00 9.28 -11.13
CA ARG A 59 11.66 9.64 -11.57
C ARG A 59 10.59 8.83 -10.84
N ASN A 60 9.58 9.52 -10.32
CA ASN A 60 8.43 8.88 -9.72
C ASN A 60 7.38 8.41 -10.75
N PRO A 61 6.65 7.31 -10.45
CA PRO A 61 6.75 6.53 -9.21
C PRO A 61 7.97 5.58 -9.16
N LEU A 62 8.46 5.28 -7.95
CA LEU A 62 9.56 4.34 -7.73
C LEU A 62 9.15 2.90 -8.07
N PHE A 63 7.95 2.51 -7.65
CA PHE A 63 7.32 1.24 -7.96
C PHE A 63 6.24 1.46 -9.04
N ALA A 64 6.20 0.59 -10.05
CA ALA A 64 5.18 0.62 -11.09
C ALA A 64 4.17 -0.51 -10.87
N GLY A 65 2.95 -0.37 -11.39
CA GLY A 65 1.90 -1.37 -11.22
C GLY A 65 1.28 -1.33 -9.83
N ASP A 66 0.75 -2.46 -9.39
CA ASP A 66 -0.05 -2.59 -8.17
C ASP A 66 0.85 -2.67 -6.92
N HIS A 67 1.21 -1.49 -6.40
CA HIS A 67 2.00 -1.32 -5.17
C HIS A 67 1.38 -0.25 -4.25
N PRO A 68 0.15 -0.47 -3.75
CA PRO A 68 -0.53 0.46 -2.85
C PRO A 68 -0.05 0.33 -1.41
N ASP A 69 -0.33 1.35 -0.61
CA ASP A 69 -0.09 1.35 0.84
C ASP A 69 1.35 1.00 1.26
N PRO A 70 2.36 1.76 0.79
CA PRO A 70 3.75 1.51 1.15
C PRO A 70 3.97 1.60 2.65
N SER A 71 4.38 0.49 3.27
CA SER A 71 4.88 0.45 4.64
C SER A 71 6.40 0.36 4.63
N ILE A 72 7.07 1.48 4.92
CA ILE A 72 8.53 1.58 4.90
C ILE A 72 9.14 1.48 6.31
N LEU A 73 10.22 0.73 6.42
CA LEU A 73 11.04 0.55 7.61
C LEU A 73 12.49 0.88 7.28
N ARG A 74 13.19 1.56 8.19
CA ARG A 74 14.65 1.72 8.15
C ARG A 74 15.28 0.93 9.29
N ASP A 75 16.30 0.13 9.00
CA ASP A 75 17.13 -0.57 9.99
C ASP A 75 18.61 -0.34 9.66
N GLY A 76 19.26 0.54 10.42
CA GLY A 76 20.62 1.01 10.10
C GLY A 76 20.67 1.76 8.76
N ASP A 77 21.46 1.24 7.83
CA ASP A 77 21.63 1.78 6.48
C ASP A 77 20.71 1.12 5.44
N ASP A 78 19.93 0.12 5.87
CA ASP A 78 19.03 -0.64 5.00
C ASP A 78 17.58 -0.12 5.15
N TYR A 79 16.90 -0.02 4.02
CA TYR A 79 15.49 0.33 3.92
C TYR A 79 14.70 -0.87 3.40
N TYR A 80 13.56 -1.13 4.02
CA TYR A 80 12.63 -2.17 3.62
C TYR A 80 11.25 -1.57 3.34
N VAL A 81 10.55 -2.08 2.33
CA VAL A 81 9.16 -1.69 2.06
C VAL A 81 8.34 -2.90 1.67
N THR A 82 7.09 -2.93 2.11
CA THR A 82 6.05 -3.85 1.61
C THR A 82 4.79 -3.05 1.29
N PHE A 83 3.88 -3.68 0.57
CA PHE A 83 2.64 -3.10 0.08
C PHE A 83 1.47 -4.01 0.45
N SER A 84 0.23 -3.52 0.34
CA SER A 84 -0.93 -4.40 0.33
C SER A 84 -0.81 -5.40 -0.82
N SER A 85 -1.28 -6.63 -0.60
CA SER A 85 -1.26 -7.67 -1.64
C SER A 85 -2.66 -8.14 -2.04
N PHE A 86 -3.72 -7.65 -1.38
CA PHE A 86 -5.09 -8.10 -1.56
C PHE A 86 -5.17 -9.63 -1.62
N ASP A 87 -5.65 -10.18 -2.73
CA ASP A 87 -5.84 -11.61 -2.93
C ASP A 87 -4.61 -12.31 -3.55
N ALA A 88 -3.51 -11.58 -3.82
CA ALA A 88 -2.28 -12.13 -4.38
C ALA A 88 -1.42 -12.82 -3.31
N TYR A 89 -1.04 -14.08 -3.60
CA TYR A 89 -0.20 -14.90 -2.73
C TYR A 89 0.92 -15.62 -3.49
N PRO A 90 2.11 -15.84 -2.89
CA PRO A 90 2.51 -15.41 -1.54
C PRO A 90 2.53 -13.87 -1.41
N GLY A 91 1.95 -13.37 -0.32
CA GLY A 91 1.65 -11.96 -0.11
C GLY A 91 2.74 -11.21 0.66
N LEU A 92 2.57 -9.89 0.77
CA LEU A 92 3.50 -9.01 1.49
C LEU A 92 4.97 -9.21 1.04
N LEU A 93 5.22 -8.98 -0.26
CA LEU A 93 6.57 -9.00 -0.80
C LEU A 93 7.38 -7.84 -0.21
N ILE A 94 8.40 -8.19 0.57
CA ILE A 94 9.34 -7.24 1.14
C ILE A 94 10.43 -6.93 0.11
N TRP A 95 10.65 -5.65 -0.11
CA TRP A 95 11.71 -5.10 -0.94
C TRP A 95 12.77 -4.45 -0.08
N HIS A 96 14.01 -4.40 -0.55
CA HIS A 96 15.15 -3.80 0.12
C HIS A 96 15.85 -2.78 -0.77
N SER A 97 16.30 -1.67 -0.19
CA SER A 97 17.13 -0.64 -0.81
C SER A 97 18.11 -0.03 0.20
N ARG A 98 19.18 0.59 -0.29
CA ARG A 98 20.10 1.44 0.49
C ARG A 98 20.08 2.90 0.06
N ASP A 99 19.37 3.23 -1.02
CA ASP A 99 19.34 4.56 -1.63
C ASP A 99 17.92 5.11 -1.81
N LEU A 100 16.90 4.35 -1.37
CA LEU A 100 15.47 4.63 -1.53
C LEU A 100 14.97 4.65 -2.99
N VAL A 101 15.82 4.37 -3.98
CA VAL A 101 15.49 4.46 -5.41
C VAL A 101 15.55 3.09 -6.07
N ASN A 102 16.61 2.33 -5.81
CA ASN A 102 16.87 1.03 -6.38
C ASN A 102 16.46 -0.06 -5.39
N TRP A 103 15.39 -0.79 -5.73
CA TRP A 103 14.77 -1.78 -4.87
C TRP A 103 14.95 -3.19 -5.44
N ARG A 104 15.24 -4.15 -4.56
CA ARG A 104 15.29 -5.59 -4.89
C ARG A 104 14.34 -6.38 -4.00
N PRO A 105 13.66 -7.41 -4.51
CA PRO A 105 12.84 -8.27 -3.67
C PRO A 105 13.73 -9.05 -2.68
N VAL A 106 13.21 -9.29 -1.48
CA VAL A 106 13.89 -10.04 -0.41
C VAL A 106 13.16 -11.36 -0.18
N THR A 107 11.90 -11.27 0.24
CA THR A 107 11.06 -12.43 0.55
C THR A 107 9.60 -12.01 0.55
N ALA A 108 8.69 -12.94 0.28
CA ALA A 108 7.27 -12.76 0.60
C ALA A 108 7.03 -13.22 2.05
N ALA A 109 6.65 -12.30 2.94
CA ALA A 109 6.50 -12.59 4.37
C ALA A 109 5.33 -13.53 4.66
N LEU A 110 4.27 -13.47 3.85
CA LEU A 110 3.03 -14.21 4.08
C LEU A 110 2.86 -15.31 3.03
N LYS A 111 3.13 -16.56 3.42
CA LYS A 111 3.11 -17.71 2.50
C LYS A 111 1.72 -18.32 2.33
N ARG A 112 0.83 -18.16 3.31
CA ARG A 112 -0.51 -18.77 3.33
C ARG A 112 -1.60 -17.69 3.26
N PRO A 113 -2.69 -17.96 2.53
CA PRO A 113 -3.83 -17.06 2.50
C PRO A 113 -4.47 -16.81 3.86
N ILE A 114 -4.69 -15.53 4.20
CA ILE A 114 -5.47 -15.08 5.37
C ILE A 114 -6.57 -14.08 4.96
N GLY A 115 -7.07 -14.17 3.73
CA GLY A 115 -8.04 -13.23 3.16
C GLY A 115 -7.39 -12.17 2.29
N SER A 116 -8.14 -11.12 1.97
CA SER A 116 -7.65 -9.99 1.19
C SER A 116 -6.82 -9.07 2.08
N VAL A 117 -5.52 -8.96 1.81
CA VAL A 117 -4.55 -8.21 2.62
C VAL A 117 -4.58 -6.72 2.26
N TRP A 118 -4.91 -5.88 3.24
CA TRP A 118 -4.95 -4.41 3.14
C TRP A 118 -3.68 -3.78 3.75
N ALA A 119 -3.69 -2.45 3.93
CA ALA A 119 -2.52 -1.63 4.28
C ALA A 119 -1.74 -2.16 5.49
N PRO A 120 -0.52 -2.72 5.29
CA PRO A 120 0.24 -3.31 6.38
C PRO A 120 1.02 -2.27 7.20
N ASP A 121 1.59 -2.73 8.31
CA ASP A 121 2.63 -2.03 9.06
C ASP A 121 3.82 -2.94 9.33
N LEU A 122 4.89 -2.75 8.55
CA LEU A 122 6.20 -3.35 8.73
C LEU A 122 7.02 -2.50 9.71
N THR A 123 7.37 -3.07 10.84
CA THR A 123 8.11 -2.39 11.90
C THR A 123 9.18 -3.31 12.50
N LYS A 124 10.11 -2.72 13.27
CA LYS A 124 11.08 -3.45 14.08
C LYS A 124 11.02 -2.94 15.51
N HIS A 125 10.90 -3.86 16.46
CA HIS A 125 10.86 -3.53 17.88
C HIS A 125 11.70 -4.53 18.67
N ALA A 126 12.54 -4.02 19.57
CA ALA A 126 13.42 -4.84 20.42
C ALA A 126 14.23 -5.91 19.64
N GLY A 127 14.73 -5.55 18.45
CA GLY A 127 15.53 -6.45 17.61
C GLY A 127 14.73 -7.35 16.66
N ARG A 128 13.42 -7.51 16.87
CA ARG A 128 12.54 -8.38 16.07
C ARG A 128 11.72 -7.58 15.08
N TYR A 129 11.50 -8.15 13.89
CA TYR A 129 10.61 -7.60 12.86
C TYR A 129 9.18 -8.06 13.09
N TYR A 130 8.23 -7.16 12.81
CA TYR A 130 6.81 -7.41 12.89
C TYR A 130 6.15 -6.88 11.61
N CYS A 131 5.11 -7.56 11.15
CA CYS A 131 4.19 -7.03 10.15
C CYS A 131 2.77 -7.17 10.69
N TYR A 132 2.10 -6.04 10.92
CA TYR A 132 0.69 -5.99 11.29
C TYR A 132 -0.16 -5.90 10.02
N ILE A 133 -1.15 -6.78 9.89
CA ILE A 133 -1.79 -7.12 8.62
C ILE A 133 -3.30 -7.05 8.78
N PRO A 134 -3.95 -5.95 8.36
CA PRO A 134 -5.40 -5.95 8.23
C PRO A 134 -5.78 -6.90 7.08
N ALA A 135 -6.67 -7.85 7.34
CA ALA A 135 -7.12 -8.80 6.35
C ALA A 135 -8.64 -8.99 6.39
N ARG A 136 -9.25 -9.01 5.20
CA ARG A 136 -10.70 -9.16 5.01
C ARG A 136 -11.04 -10.49 4.37
N PHE A 137 -11.91 -11.25 5.02
CA PHE A 137 -12.67 -12.37 4.46
C PHE A 137 -14.08 -11.88 4.06
N PRO A 138 -14.86 -12.67 3.29
CA PRO A 138 -16.21 -12.26 2.88
C PRO A 138 -17.15 -11.86 4.02
N ASN A 139 -17.02 -12.48 5.19
CA ASN A 139 -17.94 -12.30 6.32
C ASN A 139 -17.28 -11.75 7.60
N ARG A 140 -15.96 -11.50 7.57
CA ARG A 140 -15.22 -10.98 8.74
C ARG A 140 -13.96 -10.27 8.28
N ARG A 141 -13.44 -9.40 9.12
CA ARG A 141 -12.08 -8.86 9.02
C ARG A 141 -11.42 -8.91 10.39
N SER A 142 -10.10 -8.83 10.42
CA SER A 142 -9.34 -8.60 11.63
C SER A 142 -7.96 -8.03 11.27
N ILE A 143 -7.20 -7.65 12.29
CA ILE A 143 -5.79 -7.34 12.16
C ILE A 143 -5.01 -8.53 12.70
N TYR A 144 -4.10 -9.05 11.89
CA TYR A 144 -3.18 -10.11 12.24
C TYR A 144 -1.79 -9.55 12.49
N VAL A 145 -0.92 -10.31 13.14
CA VAL A 145 0.51 -10.01 13.22
C VAL A 145 1.33 -11.24 12.89
N ILE A 146 2.38 -11.04 12.10
CA ILE A 146 3.47 -12.00 11.91
C ILE A 146 4.77 -11.37 12.39
N HIS A 147 5.74 -12.20 12.78
CA HIS A 147 7.04 -11.72 13.23
C HIS A 147 8.19 -12.59 12.74
N ALA A 148 9.40 -12.03 12.73
CA ALA A 148 10.63 -12.73 12.37
C ALA A 148 11.84 -12.10 13.06
N GLU A 149 12.85 -12.93 13.40
CA GLU A 149 14.14 -12.44 13.92
C GLU A 149 15.02 -11.84 12.82
N ARG A 150 14.74 -12.19 11.56
CA ARG A 150 15.44 -11.72 10.37
C ARG A 150 14.43 -11.31 9.32
N ILE A 151 14.70 -10.25 8.57
CA ILE A 151 13.79 -9.76 7.54
C ILE A 151 13.54 -10.79 6.43
N GLU A 152 14.52 -11.64 6.12
CA GLU A 152 14.38 -12.73 5.14
C GLU A 152 13.48 -13.87 5.64
N GLY A 153 13.18 -13.89 6.95
CA GLY A 153 12.43 -14.93 7.63
C GLY A 153 13.30 -15.98 8.35
N PRO A 154 12.72 -17.11 8.75
CA PRO A 154 11.31 -17.47 8.56
C PRO A 154 10.37 -16.51 9.30
N TRP A 155 9.25 -16.17 8.66
CA TRP A 155 8.16 -15.42 9.29
C TRP A 155 7.21 -16.39 10.00
N SER A 156 6.70 -15.98 11.16
CA SER A 156 5.78 -16.77 11.97
C SER A 156 4.45 -17.04 11.25
N GLU A 157 3.66 -17.97 11.80
CA GLU A 157 2.24 -18.02 11.47
C GLU A 157 1.52 -16.74 11.93
N PRO A 158 0.45 -16.31 11.24
CA PRO A 158 -0.33 -15.14 11.63
C PRO A 158 -1.07 -15.35 12.96
N VAL A 159 -0.94 -14.39 13.87
CA VAL A 159 -1.69 -14.33 15.13
C VAL A 159 -2.79 -13.28 15.00
N ASP A 160 -4.03 -13.65 15.31
CA ASP A 160 -5.19 -12.74 15.24
C ASP A 160 -5.21 -11.81 16.46
N LEU A 161 -5.27 -10.49 16.25
CA LEU A 161 -5.38 -9.50 17.33
C LEU A 161 -6.82 -9.19 17.73
N HIS A 162 -7.80 -9.81 17.06
CA HIS A 162 -9.22 -9.68 17.34
C HIS A 162 -9.74 -8.23 17.25
N LEU A 163 -9.37 -7.54 16.16
CA LEU A 163 -9.77 -6.16 15.87
C LEU A 163 -10.69 -6.09 14.65
N PRO A 164 -11.95 -6.57 14.73
CA PRO A 164 -12.82 -6.72 13.57
C PRO A 164 -13.36 -5.39 13.02
N ASN A 165 -13.27 -4.31 13.80
CA ASN A 165 -13.89 -3.03 13.46
C ASN A 165 -12.90 -2.02 12.85
N HIS A 166 -11.62 -2.36 12.78
CA HIS A 166 -10.54 -1.44 12.43
C HIS A 166 -9.66 -1.98 11.31
N ILE A 167 -8.96 -1.06 10.64
CA ILE A 167 -7.97 -1.33 9.60
C ILE A 167 -6.75 -0.44 9.80
N ASP A 168 -5.78 -0.58 8.88
CA ASP A 168 -4.61 0.28 8.74
C ASP A 168 -3.82 0.45 10.04
N PRO A 169 -3.28 -0.65 10.60
CA PRO A 169 -2.49 -0.57 11.81
C PRO A 169 -1.26 0.32 11.61
N ASN A 170 -0.79 0.90 12.71
CA ASN A 170 0.58 1.37 12.83
C ASN A 170 1.12 1.20 14.23
N HIS A 171 2.25 0.51 14.34
CA HIS A 171 2.94 0.32 15.61
C HIS A 171 3.64 1.61 16.05
N ALA A 172 3.38 2.01 17.28
CA ALA A 172 4.00 3.15 17.93
C ALA A 172 4.43 2.82 19.36
N ILE A 173 5.42 3.57 19.86
CA ILE A 173 5.90 3.49 21.24
C ILE A 173 5.65 4.81 21.93
N ASP A 174 5.02 4.77 23.11
CA ASP A 174 4.75 5.97 23.90
C ASP A 174 5.99 6.47 24.67
N GLU A 175 5.80 7.52 25.47
CA GLU A 175 6.89 8.14 26.22
C GLU A 175 7.41 7.23 27.33
N GLN A 176 6.61 6.27 27.78
CA GLN A 176 6.95 5.30 28.83
C GLN A 176 7.46 3.97 28.26
N GLY A 177 7.63 3.86 26.94
CA GLY A 177 8.12 2.65 26.28
C GLY A 177 7.05 1.58 26.03
N ARG A 178 5.77 1.88 26.25
CA ARG A 178 4.67 0.94 26.01
C ARG A 178 4.31 0.91 24.52
N ARG A 179 3.87 -0.25 24.06
CA ARG A 179 3.51 -0.51 22.67
C ARG A 179 2.04 -0.23 22.41
N TRP A 180 1.77 0.38 21.26
CA TRP A 180 0.44 0.73 20.80
C TRP A 180 0.30 0.41 19.31
N LEU A 181 -0.92 0.07 18.88
CA LEU A 181 -1.34 0.16 17.49
C LEU A 181 -2.26 1.36 17.31
N PHE A 182 -1.91 2.28 16.43
CA PHE A 182 -2.84 3.25 15.87
C PHE A 182 -3.65 2.58 14.77
N LEU A 183 -4.90 3.00 14.63
CA LEU A 183 -5.90 2.38 13.76
C LEU A 183 -6.64 3.46 12.96
N SER A 184 -7.30 3.06 11.87
CA SER A 184 -8.27 3.91 11.15
C SER A 184 -9.24 4.60 12.12
N GLY A 185 -9.66 5.83 11.82
CA GLY A 185 -10.60 6.57 12.66
C GLY A 185 -9.96 7.47 13.72
N GLY A 186 -8.65 7.38 13.94
CA GLY A 186 -7.98 8.13 15.02
C GLY A 186 -8.00 7.41 16.37
N ASP A 187 -8.24 6.11 16.33
CA ASP A 187 -8.20 5.23 17.50
C ASP A 187 -6.79 4.65 17.69
N ARG A 188 -6.52 4.17 18.90
CA ARG A 188 -5.37 3.32 19.20
C ARG A 188 -5.74 2.23 20.19
N VAL A 189 -4.98 1.15 20.22
CA VAL A 189 -5.11 0.09 21.22
C VAL A 189 -3.74 -0.28 21.77
N ARG A 190 -3.67 -0.57 23.07
CA ARG A 190 -2.42 -1.00 23.69
C ARG A 190 -2.10 -2.42 23.24
N LEU A 191 -0.82 -2.71 23.02
CA LEU A 191 -0.32 -4.06 22.78
C LEU A 191 0.30 -4.66 24.04
N SER A 192 0.32 -5.99 24.10
CA SER A 192 1.23 -6.74 24.97
C SER A 192 2.69 -6.39 24.68
N ASP A 193 3.58 -6.67 25.62
CA ASP A 193 5.01 -6.37 25.47
C ASP A 193 5.63 -7.13 24.28
N ASP A 194 5.20 -8.37 24.04
CA ASP A 194 5.62 -9.16 22.86
C ASP A 194 4.98 -8.69 21.55
N GLY A 195 3.92 -7.88 21.62
CA GLY A 195 3.21 -7.29 20.50
C GLY A 195 2.28 -8.24 19.75
N LEU A 196 1.97 -9.40 20.35
CA LEU A 196 1.20 -10.49 19.75
C LEU A 196 -0.27 -10.54 20.22
N SER A 197 -0.66 -9.67 21.16
CA SER A 197 -2.05 -9.49 21.56
C SER A 197 -2.34 -8.05 21.94
N THR A 198 -3.62 -7.71 22.02
CA THR A 198 -4.08 -6.44 22.59
C THR A 198 -4.04 -6.51 24.13
N ALA A 199 -3.82 -5.36 24.77
CA ALA A 199 -3.75 -5.19 26.21
C ALA A 199 -4.76 -4.13 26.67
N GLY A 200 -6.03 -4.35 26.35
CA GLY A 200 -7.15 -3.43 26.60
C GLY A 200 -8.00 -3.24 25.35
N GLU A 201 -8.96 -2.32 25.45
CA GLU A 201 -9.86 -1.96 24.35
C GLU A 201 -9.29 -0.80 23.52
N PRO A 202 -9.69 -0.67 22.24
CA PRO A 202 -9.42 0.52 21.46
C PRO A 202 -9.98 1.80 22.11
N GLU A 203 -9.19 2.86 22.09
CA GLU A 203 -9.54 4.18 22.59
C GLU A 203 -9.36 5.25 21.51
N HIS A 204 -10.31 6.19 21.45
CA HIS A 204 -10.25 7.32 20.54
C HIS A 204 -9.33 8.40 21.09
N VAL A 205 -8.31 8.80 20.32
CA VAL A 205 -7.32 9.80 20.77
C VAL A 205 -7.19 11.00 19.84
N TYR A 206 -7.67 10.91 18.60
CA TYR A 206 -7.44 11.93 17.59
C TYR A 206 -8.67 12.18 16.73
N ASN A 207 -9.11 13.44 16.70
CA ASN A 207 -10.11 13.93 15.76
C ASN A 207 -9.42 14.39 14.46
N PRO A 208 -9.59 13.67 13.34
CA PRO A 208 -8.88 14.00 12.11
C PRO A 208 -9.29 15.35 11.52
N TRP A 209 -8.33 16.03 10.89
CA TRP A 209 -8.60 17.29 10.20
C TRP A 209 -9.74 17.14 9.18
N ARG A 210 -10.68 18.08 9.22
CA ARG A 210 -11.81 18.17 8.29
C ARG A 210 -11.44 19.07 7.12
N TYR A 211 -11.48 18.52 5.93
CA TYR A 211 -11.35 19.31 4.70
C TYR A 211 -12.57 20.22 4.48
N PRO A 212 -12.41 21.32 3.72
CA PRO A 212 -13.52 22.17 3.29
C PRO A 212 -14.66 21.37 2.63
N GLU A 213 -15.91 21.80 2.85
CA GLU A 213 -17.11 21.10 2.38
C GLU A 213 -17.22 21.01 0.85
N ASP A 214 -16.53 21.89 0.11
CA ASP A 214 -16.49 21.91 -1.36
C ASP A 214 -15.49 20.91 -1.95
N CYS A 215 -14.71 20.19 -1.13
CA CYS A 215 -13.83 19.14 -1.60
C CYS A 215 -14.64 17.93 -2.11
N VAL A 216 -14.47 17.60 -3.39
CA VAL A 216 -15.05 16.39 -3.98
C VAL A 216 -14.20 15.17 -3.59
N VAL A 217 -14.77 14.31 -2.76
CA VAL A 217 -14.11 13.15 -2.14
C VAL A 217 -15.03 11.93 -2.19
N GLU A 218 -14.49 10.74 -1.98
CA GLU A 218 -15.31 9.53 -1.78
C GLU A 218 -16.09 9.60 -0.47
N GLY A 219 -15.40 10.00 0.60
CA GLY A 219 -15.97 10.10 1.93
C GLY A 219 -14.95 10.53 2.98
N PHE A 220 -15.43 10.80 4.19
CA PHE A 220 -14.55 11.06 5.32
C PHE A 220 -13.98 9.74 5.86
N ALA A 221 -12.92 9.27 5.22
CA ALA A 221 -12.22 8.03 5.53
C ALA A 221 -10.83 8.31 6.13
N PRO A 222 -10.74 8.61 7.45
CA PRO A 222 -9.46 8.73 8.15
C PRO A 222 -8.76 7.36 8.27
N GLU A 223 -7.74 7.18 7.45
CA GLU A 223 -7.09 5.90 7.16
C GLU A 223 -5.56 6.01 7.22
N GLY A 224 -4.85 4.89 7.16
CA GLY A 224 -3.39 4.85 7.08
C GLY A 224 -2.64 5.67 8.13
N PRO A 225 -2.96 5.62 9.44
CA PRO A 225 -2.18 6.33 10.46
C PRO A 225 -0.72 5.87 10.43
N LYS A 226 0.22 6.80 10.54
CA LYS A 226 1.66 6.53 10.70
C LYS A 226 2.24 7.52 11.71
N VAL A 227 2.69 7.01 12.84
CA VAL A 227 3.27 7.80 13.92
C VAL A 227 4.78 7.80 13.84
N VAL A 228 5.37 9.00 13.86
CA VAL A 228 6.83 9.19 13.97
C VAL A 228 7.16 10.13 15.11
N ARG A 229 8.22 9.83 15.86
CA ARG A 229 8.72 10.68 16.94
C ARG A 229 9.93 11.48 16.47
N ARG A 230 9.87 12.82 16.58
CA ARG A 230 10.97 13.72 16.19
C ARG A 230 10.98 14.97 17.06
N GLY A 231 12.15 15.34 17.59
CA GLY A 231 12.32 16.60 18.34
C GLY A 231 11.42 16.74 19.58
N GLY A 232 11.16 15.63 20.28
CA GLY A 232 10.25 15.60 21.43
C GLY A 232 8.76 15.76 21.08
N TRP A 233 8.40 15.59 19.82
CA TRP A 233 7.02 15.53 19.35
C TRP A 233 6.74 14.17 18.72
N PHE A 234 5.50 13.72 18.82
CA PHE A 234 4.91 12.73 17.93
C PHE A 234 4.22 13.45 16.80
N TYR A 235 4.37 12.93 15.59
CA TYR A 235 3.65 13.35 14.41
C TYR A 235 2.83 12.17 13.93
N LEU A 236 1.53 12.38 13.76
CA LEU A 236 0.60 11.41 13.19
C LEU A 236 0.27 11.86 11.77
N VAL A 237 0.81 11.13 10.79
CA VAL A 237 0.44 11.26 9.38
C VAL A 237 -0.73 10.32 9.13
N THR A 238 -1.76 10.75 8.42
CA THR A 238 -2.93 9.91 8.09
C THR A 238 -3.53 10.38 6.76
N ALA A 239 -4.27 9.50 6.10
CA ALA A 239 -5.03 9.80 4.91
C ALA A 239 -6.47 10.20 5.24
N VAL A 240 -7.09 11.06 4.42
CA VAL A 240 -8.53 11.36 4.40
C VAL A 240 -9.02 11.51 2.96
N GLY A 241 -10.34 11.43 2.76
CA GLY A 241 -10.99 11.66 1.46
C GLY A 241 -11.25 10.40 0.62
N GLY A 242 -10.71 9.25 1.05
CA GLY A 242 -10.85 7.95 0.40
C GLY A 242 -9.93 7.76 -0.81
N THR A 243 -9.93 6.54 -1.33
CA THR A 243 -9.00 6.08 -2.39
C THR A 243 -9.71 5.72 -3.71
N ALA A 244 -11.03 5.55 -3.69
CA ALA A 244 -11.84 5.24 -4.87
C ALA A 244 -12.51 6.47 -5.49
N GLY A 245 -12.36 7.65 -4.87
CA GLY A 245 -12.88 8.92 -5.35
C GLY A 245 -12.12 9.51 -6.55
N PRO A 246 -12.40 10.78 -6.92
CA PRO A 246 -11.60 11.45 -7.94
C PRO A 246 -10.12 11.54 -7.51
N PRO A 247 -9.16 11.66 -8.45
CA PRO A 247 -7.74 11.75 -8.11
C PRO A 247 -7.39 12.87 -7.11
N THR A 248 -8.18 13.94 -7.10
CA THR A 248 -8.03 15.08 -6.20
C THR A 248 -8.61 14.88 -4.80
N GLY A 249 -9.29 13.76 -4.57
CA GLY A 249 -10.00 13.47 -3.32
C GLY A 249 -9.09 12.94 -2.21
N HIS A 250 -8.13 12.08 -2.54
CA HIS A 250 -7.19 11.53 -1.56
C HIS A 250 -6.23 12.61 -1.05
N MET A 251 -6.07 12.70 0.27
CA MET A 251 -5.31 13.73 0.95
C MET A 251 -4.52 13.15 2.10
N VAL A 252 -3.24 13.51 2.21
CA VAL A 252 -2.41 13.20 3.37
C VAL A 252 -2.37 14.40 4.30
N ILE A 253 -2.71 14.18 5.56
CA ILE A 253 -2.72 15.19 6.61
C ILE A 253 -1.72 14.82 7.71
N VAL A 254 -1.32 15.81 8.50
CA VAL A 254 -0.48 15.59 9.68
C VAL A 254 -1.04 16.33 10.89
N ALA A 255 -0.92 15.68 12.05
CA ALA A 255 -1.12 16.28 13.37
C ALA A 255 0.12 16.01 14.24
N ARG A 256 0.29 16.77 15.32
CA ARG A 256 1.37 16.54 16.28
C ARG A 256 0.89 16.60 17.72
N SER A 257 1.60 15.91 18.61
CA SER A 257 1.36 15.95 20.05
C SER A 257 2.67 15.77 20.83
N ARG A 258 2.74 16.27 22.06
CA ARG A 258 3.83 15.96 23.01
C ARG A 258 3.65 14.59 23.67
N SER A 259 2.42 14.08 23.66
CA SER A 259 2.04 12.78 24.21
C SER A 259 1.36 11.94 23.13
N LEU A 260 1.66 10.64 23.06
CA LEU A 260 1.02 9.70 22.15
C LEU A 260 -0.50 9.62 22.42
N ALA A 261 -0.93 9.95 23.64
CA ALA A 261 -2.35 10.03 24.02
C ALA A 261 -3.04 11.33 23.57
N GLY A 262 -2.32 12.22 22.88
CA GLY A 262 -2.79 13.56 22.59
C GLY A 262 -2.62 14.53 23.77
N PRO A 263 -3.28 15.70 23.73
CA PRO A 263 -4.13 16.16 22.63
C PRO A 263 -3.32 16.37 21.34
N TRP A 264 -3.89 15.95 20.22
CA TRP A 264 -3.29 16.11 18.90
C TRP A 264 -3.71 17.44 18.26
N GLN A 265 -2.73 18.18 17.76
CA GLN A 265 -2.93 19.43 17.04
C GLN A 265 -2.70 19.21 15.55
N ASN A 266 -3.74 19.42 14.75
CA ASN A 266 -3.65 19.41 13.28
C ASN A 266 -2.69 20.49 12.78
N ASP A 267 -1.95 20.20 11.71
CA ASP A 267 -1.20 21.22 10.98
C ASP A 267 -2.19 22.23 10.35
N PRO A 268 -2.04 23.54 10.62
CA PRO A 268 -2.89 24.56 10.00
C PRO A 268 -2.76 24.62 8.47
N LYS A 269 -1.76 23.97 7.87
CA LYS A 269 -1.52 23.89 6.42
C LYS A 269 -1.98 22.56 5.81
N ASN A 270 -2.72 21.73 6.55
CA ASN A 270 -3.29 20.51 5.98
C ASN A 270 -4.18 20.81 4.75
N PRO A 271 -4.20 19.91 3.75
CA PRO A 271 -3.39 18.69 3.66
C PRO A 271 -1.95 18.96 3.20
N ILE A 272 -1.01 18.14 3.66
CA ILE A 272 0.42 18.25 3.33
C ILE A 272 0.78 17.64 1.99
N VAL A 273 0.01 16.66 1.51
CA VAL A 273 0.11 16.10 0.16
C VAL A 273 -1.30 15.88 -0.38
N ARG A 274 -1.54 16.31 -1.61
CA ARG A 274 -2.74 16.00 -2.39
C ARG A 274 -2.48 16.27 -3.85
N THR A 275 -3.25 15.61 -4.70
CA THR A 275 -3.36 15.97 -6.11
C THR A 275 -4.32 17.15 -6.24
N ARG A 276 -3.95 18.18 -7.01
CA ARG A 276 -4.73 19.43 -7.13
C ARG A 276 -5.64 19.46 -8.35
N SER A 277 -5.28 18.70 -9.39
CA SER A 277 -6.02 18.62 -10.63
C SER A 277 -6.00 17.21 -11.20
N ALA A 278 -7.07 16.80 -11.88
CA ALA A 278 -7.12 15.53 -12.60
C ALA A 278 -6.09 15.42 -13.75
N MET A 279 -5.45 16.54 -14.13
CA MET A 279 -4.35 16.57 -15.11
C MET A 279 -2.96 16.30 -14.50
N GLU A 280 -2.84 16.33 -13.18
CA GLU A 280 -1.58 16.01 -12.50
C GLU A 280 -1.37 14.49 -12.44
N LYS A 281 -0.11 14.06 -12.42
CA LYS A 281 0.18 12.69 -11.97
C LYS A 281 -0.17 12.58 -10.51
N TRP A 282 -0.84 11.49 -10.14
CA TRP A 282 -1.32 11.26 -8.80
C TRP A 282 -0.19 11.36 -7.76
N TRP A 283 -0.33 12.26 -6.78
CA TRP A 283 0.66 12.51 -5.72
C TRP A 283 0.43 11.66 -4.46
N SER A 284 -0.77 11.14 -4.31
CA SER A 284 -1.31 10.54 -3.09
C SER A 284 -2.27 9.44 -3.45
#